data_AF-A0A531KNF7-F1
#
_entry.id   AF-A0A531KNF7-F1
#
_cell.length_a   1.000
_cell.length_b   1.000
_cell.length_c   1.000
_cell.angle_alpha   90.00
_cell.angle_beta   90.00
_cell.angle_gamma   90.00
#
_symmetry.space_group_name_H-M   'P 1'
#
loop_
_entity.id
_entity.type
_entity.pdbx_description
1 polymer ?
#
loop_
_entity_poly.entity_id
_entity_poly.type
_entity_poly.pdbx_seq_one_letter_code
_entity_poly.pdbx_strand_id
1 'polypeptide(L)' 'VLPKTAEWAQTDQRQYVAGAVDDMIFAGPLRKYHVRVGNNVLIVREHVAADQPVFQPGEEVCLTWLRSDIRFVSP' A
#
# COMPACT_ATOMS: atom_id res chain seq x y z
N VAL A 1 -8.16 -12.44 34.72
CA VAL A 1 -7.25 -12.96 33.67
C VAL A 1 -6.72 -11.76 32.91
N LEU A 2 -5.41 -11.49 32.98
CA LEU A 2 -4.72 -10.44 32.21
C LEU A 2 -3.47 -11.05 31.51
N PRO A 3 -3.07 -10.61 30.30
CA PRO A 3 -3.75 -9.60 29.51
C PRO A 3 -3.91 -9.86 28.00
N LYS A 4 -5.00 -9.29 27.50
CA LYS A 4 -5.28 -8.92 26.10
C LYS A 4 -4.41 -7.70 25.73
N THR A 5 -3.08 -7.88 25.66
CA THR A 5 -2.13 -6.78 25.35
C THR A 5 -1.24 -7.07 24.15
N ALA A 6 -1.11 -8.33 23.71
CA ALA A 6 -0.27 -8.65 22.55
C ALA A 6 -0.94 -8.35 21.20
N GLU A 7 -2.27 -8.39 21.11
CA GLU A 7 -3.01 -8.25 19.84
C GLU A 7 -3.22 -6.79 19.41
N TRP A 8 -3.42 -5.86 20.35
CA TRP A 8 -3.56 -4.43 20.02
C TRP A 8 -2.23 -3.70 19.85
N ALA A 9 -1.14 -4.25 20.39
CA ALA A 9 0.19 -3.67 20.22
C ALA A 9 0.75 -3.85 18.79
N GLN A 10 0.22 -4.77 17.99
CA GLN A 10 0.68 -4.98 16.60
C GLN A 10 -0.02 -4.08 15.57
N THR A 11 -1.23 -3.58 15.88
CA THR A 11 -1.99 -2.70 14.96
C THR A 11 -1.43 -1.27 14.91
N ASP A 12 -0.66 -0.86 15.92
CA ASP A 12 -0.29 0.54 16.19
C ASP A 12 0.99 1.04 15.47
N GLN A 13 1.51 0.30 14.48
CA GLN A 13 2.74 0.68 13.75
C GLN A 13 2.59 0.76 12.22
N ARG A 14 1.38 0.61 11.68
CA ARG A 14 1.17 0.81 10.23
C ARG A 14 1.49 2.25 9.86
N GLN A 15 2.36 2.40 8.90
CA GLN A 15 2.65 3.67 8.25
C GLN A 15 1.66 3.85 7.11
N TYR A 16 1.35 5.10 6.78
CA TYR A 16 0.46 5.40 5.67
C TYR A 16 0.90 6.64 4.91
N VAL A 17 0.51 6.73 3.65
CA VAL A 17 0.63 7.95 2.86
C VAL A 17 -0.49 8.03 1.82
N ALA A 18 -1.07 9.23 1.68
CA ALA A 18 -2.03 9.51 0.63
C ALA A 18 -1.32 9.87 -0.69
N GLY A 19 -1.91 9.49 -1.80
CA GLY A 19 -1.44 9.83 -3.13
C GLY A 19 -2.56 9.70 -4.16
N ALA A 20 -2.24 10.01 -5.42
CA ALA A 20 -3.17 9.86 -6.53
C ALA A 20 -2.65 8.79 -7.50
N VAL A 21 -3.55 8.00 -8.07
CA VAL A 21 -3.18 7.05 -9.13
C VAL A 21 -2.81 7.84 -10.39
N ASP A 22 -1.60 7.65 -10.90
CA ASP A 22 -1.16 8.18 -12.18
C ASP A 22 -1.54 7.28 -13.34
N ASP A 23 -1.33 5.98 -13.14
CA ASP A 23 -1.47 4.96 -14.16
C ASP A 23 -1.73 3.60 -13.51
N MET A 24 -2.40 2.71 -14.25
CA MET A 24 -2.74 1.36 -13.84
C MET A 24 -2.42 0.37 -14.97
N ILE A 25 -1.63 -0.65 -14.65
CA ILE A 25 -1.19 -1.68 -15.59
C ILE A 25 -1.71 -3.04 -15.15
N PHE A 26 -2.37 -3.76 -16.07
CA PHE A 26 -2.71 -5.17 -15.90
C PHE A 26 -1.55 -6.07 -16.35
N ALA A 27 -1.09 -6.95 -15.47
CA ALA A 27 0.01 -7.89 -15.72
C ALA A 27 -0.43 -9.30 -15.32
N GLY A 28 -1.38 -9.87 -16.07
CA GLY A 28 -1.97 -11.18 -15.77
C GLY A 28 -2.78 -11.15 -14.46
N PRO A 29 -2.43 -11.97 -13.46
CA PRO A 29 -3.14 -12.00 -12.17
C PRO A 29 -2.75 -10.85 -11.24
N LEU A 30 -1.84 -9.95 -11.67
CA LEU A 30 -1.41 -8.80 -10.90
C LEU A 30 -1.89 -7.51 -11.54
N ARG A 31 -2.23 -6.56 -10.70
CA ARG A 31 -2.43 -5.18 -11.07
C ARG A 31 -1.33 -4.33 -10.44
N LYS A 32 -0.76 -3.44 -11.25
CA LYS A 32 0.24 -2.47 -10.82
C LYS A 32 -0.36 -1.09 -10.87
N TYR A 33 -0.16 -0.31 -9.82
CA TYR A 33 -0.51 1.09 -9.80
C TYR A 33 0.75 1.92 -9.67
N HIS A 34 0.85 2.97 -10.48
CA HIS A 34 1.76 4.07 -10.22
C HIS A 34 1.01 5.10 -9.40
N VAL A 35 1.47 5.36 -8.18
CA VAL A 35 0.82 6.30 -7.25
C VAL A 35 1.76 7.47 -7.01
N ARG A 36 1.31 8.68 -7.37
CA ARG A 36 2.05 9.90 -7.09
C ARG A 36 1.86 10.31 -5.63
N VAL A 37 2.98 10.43 -4.93
CA VAL A 37 3.06 10.88 -3.55
C VAL A 37 4.04 12.05 -3.50
N GLY A 38 3.51 13.27 -3.42
CA GLY A 38 4.30 14.49 -3.63
C GLY A 38 4.99 14.46 -5.00
N ASN A 39 6.32 14.53 -5.01
CA ASN A 39 7.12 14.50 -6.25
C ASN A 39 7.62 13.10 -6.63
N ASN A 40 7.28 12.07 -5.85
CA ASN A 40 7.72 10.70 -6.08
C ASN A 40 6.58 9.85 -6.66
N VAL A 41 6.94 8.80 -7.40
CA VAL A 41 6.00 7.78 -7.85
C VAL A 41 6.35 6.47 -7.13
N LEU A 42 5.36 5.92 -6.41
CA LEU A 42 5.46 4.60 -5.79
C LEU A 42 4.74 3.59 -6.66
N ILE A 43 5.36 2.42 -6.86
CA ILE A 43 4.78 1.32 -7.62
C ILE A 43 4.19 0.31 -6.65
N VAL A 44 2.86 0.16 -6.68
CA VAL A 44 2.14 -0.78 -5.84
C VAL A 44 1.73 -1.98 -6.67
N ARG A 45 1.84 -3.19 -6.11
CA ARG A 45 1.38 -4.44 -6.73
C ARG A 45 0.27 -5.03 -5.89
N GLU A 46 -0.81 -5.35 -6.55
CA GLU A 46 -1.99 -5.97 -5.94
C GLU A 46 -2.36 -7.25 -6.71
N HIS A 47 -2.75 -8.29 -6.00
CA HIS A 47 -3.26 -9.52 -6.60
C HIS A 47 -4.71 -9.34 -7.01
N VAL A 48 -5.04 -9.53 -8.28
CA VAL A 48 -6.42 -9.37 -8.76
C VAL A 48 -7.31 -10.45 -8.12
N ALA A 49 -8.27 -10.01 -7.31
CA ALA A 49 -9.34 -10.84 -6.75
C ALA A 49 -10.71 -10.18 -7.00
N ALA A 50 -11.79 -10.96 -7.00
CA ALA A 50 -13.13 -10.52 -7.41
C ALA A 50 -13.68 -9.32 -6.61
N ASP A 51 -13.24 -9.16 -5.37
CA ASP A 51 -13.77 -8.15 -4.44
C ASP A 51 -12.81 -6.99 -4.16
N GLN A 52 -11.71 -6.88 -4.90
CA GLN A 52 -10.79 -5.76 -4.72
C GLN A 52 -11.16 -4.57 -5.61
N PRO A 53 -11.26 -3.36 -5.04
CA PRO A 53 -11.58 -2.16 -5.80
C PRO A 53 -10.55 -1.95 -6.91
N VAL A 54 -11.03 -1.43 -8.05
CA VAL A 54 -10.16 -1.04 -9.16
C VAL A 54 -9.99 0.46 -9.12
N PHE A 55 -8.80 0.91 -8.74
CA PHE A 55 -8.50 2.34 -8.70
C PHE A 55 -8.17 2.86 -10.11
N GLN A 56 -8.75 3.99 -10.48
CA GLN A 56 -8.57 4.64 -11.77
C GLN A 56 -7.56 5.79 -11.69
N PRO A 57 -6.90 6.16 -12.79
CA PRO A 57 -6.09 7.37 -12.85
C PRO A 57 -6.86 8.61 -12.36
N GLY A 58 -6.22 9.39 -11.49
CA GLY A 58 -6.80 10.57 -10.83
C GLY A 58 -7.47 10.27 -9.48
N GLU A 59 -7.75 9.01 -9.15
CA GLU A 59 -8.34 8.69 -7.85
C GLU A 59 -7.32 8.80 -6.71
N GLU A 60 -7.78 9.34 -5.59
CA GLU A 60 -7.01 9.38 -4.35
C GLU A 60 -7.01 8.01 -3.67
N VAL A 61 -5.83 7.58 -3.25
CA VAL A 61 -5.62 6.31 -2.56
C VAL A 61 -4.75 6.52 -1.32
N CYS A 62 -4.95 5.68 -0.32
CA CYS A 62 -4.11 5.62 0.88
C CYS A 62 -3.30 4.33 0.87
N LEU A 63 -1.98 4.46 0.74
CA LEU A 63 -1.06 3.34 0.84
C LEU A 63 -0.76 3.07 2.30
N THR A 64 -0.75 1.80 2.71
CA THR A 64 -0.41 1.40 4.09
C THR A 64 0.61 0.27 4.08
N TRP A 65 1.54 0.27 5.03
CA TRP A 65 2.57 -0.77 5.17
C TRP A 65 3.05 -0.88 6.61
N LEU A 66 3.71 -1.99 6.95
CA LEU A 66 4.39 -2.15 8.24
C LEU A 66 5.82 -1.63 8.14
N ARG A 67 6.37 -1.14 9.25
CA ARG A 67 7.79 -0.74 9.30
C ARG A 67 8.74 -1.89 8.92
N SER A 68 8.35 -3.13 9.20
CA SER A 68 9.07 -4.34 8.83
C SER A 68 9.10 -4.64 7.33
N ASP A 69 8.29 -3.96 6.51
CA ASP A 69 8.25 -4.15 5.06
C ASP A 69 9.32 -3.31 4.35
N ILE A 70 9.85 -2.28 5.02
CA ILE A 70 10.89 -1.41 4.47
C ILE A 70 12.26 -2.08 4.59
N ARG A 71 13.06 -1.94 3.54
CA ARG A 71 14.50 -2.28 3.54
C ARG A 71 15.27 -1.03 3.15
N PHE A 72 16.26 -0.67 3.96
CA PHE A 72 17.23 0.36 3.62
C PHE A 72 18.35 -0.31 2.83
N VAL A 73 18.67 0.25 1.67
CA VAL A 73 19.82 -0.16 0.89
C VAL A 73 20.93 0.88 1.06
N SER A 74 22.16 0.41 1.26
CA SER A 74 23.33 1.30 1.22
C SER A 74 23.50 1.84 -0.20
N PRO A 75 24.04 3.06 -0.38
CA PRO A 75 24.55 3.53 -1.66
C PRO A 75 25.60 2.57 -2.24
#